data_AF-A0ABD5RS51-F1
#
_entry.id   AF-A0ABD5RS51-F1
#
_cell.length_a   1.000
_cell.length_b   1.000
_cell.length_c   1.000
_cell.angle_alpha   90.00
_cell.angle_beta   90.00
_cell.angle_gamma   90.00
#
_symmetry.space_group_name_H-M   'P 1'
#
loop_
_entity.id
_entity.type
_entity.pdbx_description
1 polymer ?
#
loop_
_entity_poly.entity_id
_entity_poly.type
_entity_poly.pdbx_seq_one_letter_code
_entity_poly.pdbx_strand_id
1 'polypeptide(L)'
;MTDQLTGLADAADDEAAAIVAAVRAHLRAQAAARTADEETEETWDGERWAFAGRVATLQRRDVRVPREAPTDPWTASGRTARMR
;
A
#
# COMPACT_ATOMS: atom_id res chain seq x y z
N MET A 1 -4.09 5.36 -21.13
CA MET A 1 -3.14 5.67 -20.03
C MET A 1 -1.82 4.92 -20.25
N THR A 2 -1.22 5.09 -21.43
CA THR A 2 0.06 4.46 -21.84
C THR A 2 0.91 5.44 -22.66
N ASP A 3 0.27 6.45 -23.23
CA ASP A 3 0.86 7.59 -23.95
C ASP A 3 2.05 8.26 -23.22
N GLN A 4 1.99 8.38 -21.89
CA GLN A 4 3.05 8.99 -21.08
C GLN A 4 4.37 8.19 -21.05
N LEU A 5 4.36 6.91 -21.44
CA LEU A 5 5.56 6.07 -21.46
C LEU A 5 6.13 5.88 -22.88
N THR A 6 5.42 6.32 -23.92
CA THR A 6 5.84 6.15 -25.31
C THR A 6 7.13 6.92 -25.61
N GLY A 7 7.33 8.11 -25.05
CA GLY A 7 8.55 8.91 -25.26
C GLY A 7 9.78 8.40 -24.50
N LEU A 8 9.62 7.40 -23.62
CA LEU A 8 10.72 6.92 -22.78
C LEU A 8 11.78 6.15 -23.57
N ALA A 9 11.39 5.50 -24.68
CA ALA A 9 12.31 4.78 -25.55
C ALA A 9 13.23 5.71 -26.37
N ASP A 10 12.81 6.97 -26.53
CA ASP A 10 13.51 8.02 -27.27
C ASP A 10 14.15 9.07 -26.35
N ALA A 11 14.14 8.84 -25.03
CA ALA A 11 14.72 9.77 -24.07
C ALA A 11 16.22 9.94 -24.31
N ALA A 12 16.69 11.19 -24.30
CA ALA A 12 18.11 11.46 -24.34
C ALA A 12 18.81 10.91 -23.09
N ASP A 13 20.09 10.57 -23.17
CA ASP A 13 20.84 9.93 -22.07
C ASP A 13 20.74 10.72 -20.75
N ASP A 14 20.76 12.06 -20.80
CA ASP A 14 20.62 12.92 -19.63
C ASP A 14 19.23 12.81 -18.98
N GLU A 15 18.18 12.73 -19.79
CA GLU A 15 16.80 12.57 -19.33
C GLU A 15 16.58 11.18 -18.75
N ALA A 16 17.09 10.15 -19.43
CA ALA A 16 17.09 8.78 -18.91
C ALA A 16 17.83 8.68 -17.57
N ALA A 17 18.98 9.36 -17.43
CA ALA A 17 19.74 9.42 -16.18
C ALA A 17 18.95 10.11 -15.06
N ALA A 18 18.25 11.21 -15.35
CA ALA A 18 17.41 11.92 -14.40
C ALA A 18 16.24 11.04 -13.90
N ILE A 19 15.58 10.30 -14.79
CA ILE A 19 14.49 9.38 -14.44
C ILE A 19 15.02 8.24 -13.56
N VAL A 20 16.16 7.63 -13.93
CA VAL A 20 16.80 6.59 -13.11
C VAL A 20 17.18 7.12 -11.73
N ALA A 21 17.69 8.35 -11.64
CA ALA A 21 18.02 8.97 -10.36
C ALA A 21 16.76 9.18 -9.48
N ALA A 22 15.66 9.65 -10.07
CA ALA A 22 14.39 9.85 -9.38
C ALA A 22 13.82 8.52 -8.84
N VAL A 23 13.82 7.47 -9.66
CA VAL A 23 13.36 6.12 -9.25
C VAL A 23 14.24 5.58 -8.11
N ARG A 24 15.57 5.69 -8.23
CA ARG A 24 16.50 5.26 -7.16
C ARG A 24 16.28 6.02 -5.86
N ALA A 25 16.08 7.33 -5.94
CA ALA A 25 15.79 8.16 -4.77
C ALA A 25 14.48 7.74 -4.10
N HIS A 26 13.43 7.50 -4.89
CA HIS A 26 12.15 7.03 -4.40
C HIS A 26 12.24 5.66 -3.72
N LEU A 27 12.94 4.70 -4.33
CA LEU A 27 13.16 3.37 -3.74
C LEU A 27 13.96 3.44 -2.43
N ARG A 28 14.97 4.30 -2.35
CA ARG A 28 15.72 4.55 -1.12
C ARG A 28 14.85 5.16 -0.03
N ALA A 29 13.99 6.11 -0.39
CA ALA A 29 13.05 6.71 0.55
C ALA A 29 12.04 5.68 1.08
N GLN A 30 11.49 4.82 0.21
CA GLN A 30 10.63 3.71 0.64
C GLN A 30 11.34 2.73 1.56
N ALA A 31 12.59 2.37 1.25
CA ALA A 31 13.37 1.48 2.11
C ALA A 31 13.61 2.09 3.50
N ALA A 32 13.94 3.37 3.57
CA ALA A 32 14.13 4.08 4.84
C ALA A 32 12.82 4.22 5.65
N ALA A 33 11.70 4.48 4.97
CA ALA A 33 10.39 4.53 5.61
C ALA A 33 9.99 3.17 6.21
N ARG A 34 10.24 2.07 5.49
CA ARG A 34 9.97 0.72 6.00
C ARG A 34 10.76 0.40 7.28
N THR A 35 12.02 0.82 7.36
CA THR A 35 12.84 0.60 8.57
C THR A 35 12.34 1.40 9.77
N ALA A 36 11.70 2.55 9.56
CA ALA A 36 11.10 3.35 10.62
C ALA A 36 9.78 2.76 11.14
N ASP A 37 9.00 2.10 10.26
CA ASP A 37 7.75 1.42 10.63
C ASP A 37 7.96 0.10 11.38
N GLU A 38 9.12 -0.56 11.21
CA GLU A 38 9.44 -1.83 11.90
C GLU A 38 9.53 -1.70 13.44
N GLU A 39 9.66 -0.48 13.99
CA GLU A 39 9.72 -0.25 15.45
C GLU A 39 8.35 -0.21 16.14
N THR A 40 7.25 -0.08 15.39
CA THR A 40 5.89 -0.20 15.90
C THR A 40 5.20 -1.34 15.19
N GLU A 41 4.92 -2.45 15.90
CA GLU A 41 4.03 -3.47 15.37
C GLU A 41 2.73 -2.79 14.93
N GLU A 42 2.51 -2.73 13.61
CA GLU A 42 1.26 -2.20 13.08
C GLU A 42 0.12 -3.02 13.69
N THR A 43 -0.75 -2.34 14.44
CA THR A 43 -1.94 -2.94 15.00
C THR A 43 -3.18 -2.28 14.42
N TRP A 44 -4.31 -2.99 14.47
CA TRP A 44 -5.61 -2.44 14.09
C TRP A 44 -6.14 -1.33 15.02
N ASP A 45 -5.37 -0.87 16.00
CA ASP A 45 -5.83 0.13 16.94
C ASP A 45 -6.00 1.49 16.25
N GLY A 46 -7.16 2.12 16.46
CA GLY A 46 -7.56 3.34 15.75
C GLY A 46 -8.19 3.11 14.37
N GLU A 47 -7.78 2.09 13.62
CA GLU A 47 -8.27 1.88 12.23
C GLU A 47 -9.37 0.83 12.08
N ARG A 48 -9.54 -0.03 13.10
CA ARG A 48 -10.44 -1.20 13.05
C ARG A 48 -11.87 -0.90 12.63
N TRP A 49 -12.42 0.19 13.17
CA TRP A 49 -13.79 0.60 12.92
C TRP A 49 -13.96 1.13 11.50
N ALA A 50 -12.97 1.88 10.99
CA ALA A 50 -12.98 2.38 9.63
C ALA A 50 -12.93 1.24 8.62
N PHE A 51 -12.05 0.26 8.82
CA PHE A 51 -11.99 -0.92 7.95
C PHE A 51 -13.28 -1.75 8.00
N ALA A 52 -13.81 -2.06 9.19
CA ALA A 52 -15.07 -2.77 9.33
C ALA A 52 -16.23 -2.04 8.62
N GLY A 53 -16.29 -0.71 8.72
CA GLY A 53 -17.27 0.10 8.00
C GLY A 53 -17.13 0.04 6.47
N ARG A 54 -15.89 0.01 5.95
CA ARG A 54 -15.64 -0.21 4.51
C ARG A 54 -16.12 -1.59 4.07
N VAL A 55 -15.86 -2.65 4.85
CA VAL A 55 -16.35 -3.99 4.54
C VAL A 55 -17.88 -4.04 4.57
N ALA A 56 -18.53 -3.45 5.57
CA ALA A 56 -19.98 -3.37 5.64
C ALA A 56 -20.59 -2.67 4.42
N THR A 57 -19.96 -1.59 3.95
CA THR A 57 -20.43 -0.82 2.80
C THR A 57 -20.24 -1.59 1.48
N LEU A 58 -19.04 -2.13 1.25
CA LEU A 58 -18.65 -2.74 -0.03
C LEU A 58 -19.14 -4.18 -0.18
N GLN A 59 -19.08 -4.97 0.90
CA GLN A 59 -19.43 -6.39 0.92
C GLN A 59 -20.84 -6.64 1.47
N ARG A 60 -21.56 -5.59 1.90
CA ARG A 60 -22.91 -5.68 2.51
C ARG A 60 -22.95 -6.64 3.70
N ARG A 61 -21.87 -6.70 4.47
CA ARG A 61 -21.71 -7.60 5.61
C ARG A 61 -20.91 -6.93 6.72
N ASP A 62 -21.45 -6.96 7.93
CA ASP A 62 -20.73 -6.55 9.12
C ASP A 62 -19.71 -7.62 9.54
N VAL A 63 -18.51 -7.19 9.90
CA VAL A 63 -17.43 -8.07 10.38
C VAL A 63 -16.71 -7.40 11.56
N ARG A 64 -16.25 -8.21 12.51
CA ARG A 64 -15.25 -7.80 13.50
C ARG A 64 -13.87 -8.19 13.01
N VAL A 65 -12.97 -7.21 12.93
CA VAL A 65 -11.57 -7.45 12.57
C VAL A 65 -10.80 -7.97 13.79
N PRO A 66 -10.28 -9.21 13.76
CA PRO A 66 -9.44 -9.73 14.84
C PRO A 66 -8.14 -8.92 14.96
N ARG A 67 -7.54 -8.84 16.16
CA ARG A 67 -6.23 -8.17 16.37
C ARG A 67 -5.12 -8.81 15.54
N GLU A 68 -5.24 -10.11 15.31
CA GLU A 68 -4.30 -10.96 14.58
C GLU A 68 -4.54 -10.96 13.06
N ALA A 69 -5.55 -10.23 12.56
CA ALA A 69 -5.68 -10.03 11.13
C ALA A 69 -4.51 -9.17 10.61
N PRO A 70 -4.01 -9.42 9.38
CA PRO A 70 -3.01 -8.55 8.75
C PRO A 70 -3.49 -7.10 8.77
N THR A 71 -2.65 -6.13 9.15
CA THR A 71 -3.02 -4.70 9.21
C THR A 71 -3.07 -4.03 7.85
N ASP A 72 -2.34 -4.56 6.86
CA ASP A 72 -2.49 -4.15 5.47
C ASP A 72 -3.94 -4.36 4.98
N PRO A 73 -4.67 -3.29 4.63
CA PRO A 73 -6.08 -3.38 4.25
C PRO A 73 -6.33 -4.26 3.02
N TRP A 74 -5.36 -4.35 2.09
CA TRP A 74 -5.50 -5.18 0.91
C TRP A 74 -5.48 -6.67 1.27
N THR A 75 -4.45 -7.09 2.01
CA THR A 75 -4.31 -8.45 2.51
C THR A 75 -5.46 -8.83 3.44
N ALA A 76 -5.88 -7.91 4.32
CA ALA A 76 -7.02 -8.10 5.22
C ALA A 76 -8.33 -8.33 4.46
N SER A 77 -8.55 -7.60 3.37
CA SER A 77 -9.75 -7.72 2.53
C SER A 77 -9.89 -9.12 1.94
N GLY A 78 -8.79 -9.76 1.57
CA GLY A 78 -8.77 -11.16 1.11
C GLY A 78 -9.10 -12.20 2.19
N ARG A 79 -9.14 -11.79 3.47
CA ARG A 79 -9.39 -12.68 4.62
C ARG A 79 -10.69 -12.38 5.36
N THR A 80 -11.53 -11.46 4.88
CA THR A 80 -12.82 -11.11 5.53
C THR A 80 -13.75 -12.30 5.72
N ALA A 81 -13.61 -13.34 4.90
CA ALA A 81 -14.34 -14.60 5.05
C ALA A 81 -14.09 -15.31 6.41
N ARG A 82 -12.92 -15.10 7.04
CA ARG A 82 -12.58 -15.66 8.36
C ARG A 82 -12.95 -14.73 9.52
N MET A 83 -13.41 -13.52 9.22
CA MET A 83 -13.88 -12.55 10.21
C MET A 83 -15.35 -12.84 10.55
N ARG A 84 -15.76 -12.59 11.79
CA ARG A 84 -17.11 -12.88 12.29
C ARG A 84 -17.80 -11.63 12.81
#